data_AF-A0A3B8ZLJ6-F1
#
_entry.id   AF-A0A3B8ZLJ6-F1
#
_cell.length_a   1.000
_cell.length_b   1.000
_cell.length_c   1.000
_cell.angle_alpha   90.00
_cell.angle_beta   90.00
_cell.angle_gamma   90.00
#
_symmetry.space_group_name_H-M   'P 1'
#
loop_
_entity.id
_entity.type
_entity.pdbx_description
1 polymer ?
#
loop_
_entity_poly.entity_id
_entity_poly.type
_entity_poly.pdbx_seq_one_letter_code
_entity_poly.pdbx_strand_id
1 'polypeptide(L)'
;MQNCNISPANMMVDSPLTPDKYLPYVYNVSWDTNNPRGKRTVALLHDDDSVTLDDAQRITMDVYDILAKPWQKELKAARDQAGSKYRDNAEFQAASSAILAWDGHFTPDATATVLYKFWRLKCGKQLNLSPLGTGQPLAEEVRSTMLDLLAETITQLTEQYGRWNVPWGEVHVVGRAGKYFPVGGADFDSGDKTANFS
;
A
#
# COMPACT_ATOMS: atom_id res chain seq x y z
N MET A 1 2.60 -14.63 -18.05
CA MET A 1 2.18 -15.46 -16.89
C MET A 1 3.12 -15.19 -15.73
N GLN A 2 2.62 -15.17 -14.49
CA GLN A 2 3.43 -14.98 -13.29
C GLN A 2 2.89 -15.83 -12.13
N ASN A 3 3.70 -16.08 -11.09
CA ASN A 3 3.20 -16.62 -9.83
C ASN A 3 3.90 -15.97 -8.63
N CYS A 4 3.15 -15.15 -7.88
CA CYS A 4 3.58 -14.54 -6.62
C CYS A 4 3.00 -15.28 -5.41
N ASN A 5 3.02 -16.62 -5.37
CA ASN A 5 2.35 -17.44 -4.34
C ASN A 5 0.81 -17.29 -4.34
N ILE A 6 0.23 -17.25 -5.54
CA ILE A 6 -1.21 -17.11 -5.76
C ILE A 6 -1.79 -18.36 -6.42
N SER A 7 -3.12 -18.49 -6.37
CA SER A 7 -3.88 -19.51 -7.09
C SER A 7 -3.53 -19.52 -8.60
N PRO A 8 -3.41 -20.70 -9.26
CA PRO A 8 -3.21 -20.80 -10.71
C PRO A 8 -4.24 -20.02 -11.54
N ALA A 9 -5.48 -19.92 -11.05
CA ALA A 9 -6.54 -19.13 -11.67
C ALA A 9 -6.22 -17.62 -11.77
N ASN A 10 -5.25 -17.12 -11.01
CA ASN A 10 -4.90 -15.69 -10.94
C ASN A 10 -3.55 -15.34 -11.61
N MET A 11 -2.90 -16.31 -12.28
CA MET A 11 -1.54 -16.16 -12.85
C MET A 11 -1.47 -15.28 -14.11
N MET A 12 -2.61 -15.02 -14.75
CA MET A 12 -2.79 -14.16 -15.92
C MET A 12 -4.26 -13.78 -16.05
N VAL A 13 -4.55 -12.74 -16.85
CA VAL A 13 -5.92 -12.44 -17.29
C VAL A 13 -6.48 -13.65 -18.03
N ASP A 14 -7.71 -14.02 -17.70
CA ASP A 14 -8.41 -15.18 -18.25
C ASP A 14 -7.62 -16.50 -18.16
N SER A 15 -6.96 -16.72 -17.01
CA SER A 15 -6.15 -17.94 -16.80
C SER A 15 -6.95 -19.21 -17.11
N PRO A 16 -6.47 -20.07 -18.02
CA PRO A 16 -7.15 -21.32 -18.33
C PRO A 16 -6.98 -22.36 -17.21
N LEU A 17 -6.12 -22.08 -16.21
CA LEU A 17 -5.76 -22.97 -15.12
C LEU A 17 -6.81 -22.91 -14.00
N THR A 18 -7.99 -23.49 -14.25
CA THR A 18 -9.15 -23.43 -13.34
C THR A 18 -9.36 -24.75 -12.58
N PRO A 19 -9.87 -24.73 -11.33
CA PRO A 19 -9.96 -25.93 -10.49
C PRO A 19 -10.69 -27.12 -11.13
N ASP A 20 -11.70 -26.85 -11.96
CA ASP A 20 -12.53 -27.84 -12.66
C ASP A 20 -11.77 -28.65 -13.72
N LYS A 21 -10.60 -28.18 -14.16
CA LYS A 21 -9.77 -28.82 -15.19
C LYS A 21 -8.66 -29.71 -14.63
N TYR A 22 -8.53 -29.81 -13.30
CA TYR A 22 -7.43 -30.54 -12.65
C TYR A 22 -7.96 -31.45 -11.53
N LEU A 23 -7.24 -32.54 -11.26
CA LEU A 23 -7.51 -33.35 -10.09
C LEU A 23 -7.28 -32.53 -8.81
N PRO A 24 -8.10 -32.67 -7.75
CA PRO A 24 -8.01 -31.82 -6.57
C PRO A 24 -6.62 -31.78 -5.91
N TYR A 25 -5.90 -32.90 -5.89
CA TYR A 25 -4.55 -32.98 -5.32
C TYR A 25 -3.45 -32.37 -6.22
N VAL A 26 -3.75 -32.12 -7.50
CA VAL A 26 -2.85 -31.42 -8.45
C VAL A 26 -3.09 -29.93 -8.38
N TYR A 27 -4.36 -29.50 -8.41
CA TYR A 27 -4.69 -28.08 -8.24
C TYR A 27 -4.29 -27.61 -6.85
N ASN A 28 -4.65 -28.38 -5.81
CA ASN A 28 -4.21 -28.27 -4.42
C ASN A 28 -4.14 -26.83 -3.85
N VAL A 29 -5.10 -25.99 -4.23
CA VAL A 29 -5.27 -24.64 -3.69
C VAL A 29 -6.59 -24.59 -2.95
N SER A 30 -6.53 -24.31 -1.65
CA SER A 30 -7.71 -24.16 -0.78
C SER A 30 -8.06 -22.71 -0.46
N TRP A 31 -7.39 -21.75 -1.10
CA TRP A 31 -7.53 -20.30 -0.84
C TRP A 31 -7.65 -19.51 -2.14
N ASP A 32 -8.58 -18.55 -2.20
CA ASP A 32 -8.76 -17.67 -3.37
C ASP A 32 -7.99 -16.35 -3.24
N THR A 33 -6.73 -16.43 -2.78
CA THR A 33 -5.95 -15.21 -2.50
C THR A 33 -5.14 -14.82 -3.73
N ASN A 34 -5.64 -13.81 -4.43
CA ASN A 34 -4.78 -12.98 -5.27
C ASN A 34 -4.19 -11.87 -4.40
N ASN A 35 -2.92 -12.03 -4.03
CA ASN A 35 -2.23 -11.02 -3.24
C ASN A 35 -1.85 -9.80 -4.10
N PRO A 36 -1.59 -8.65 -3.47
CA PRO A 36 -1.25 -7.42 -4.18
C PRO A 36 -0.09 -7.54 -5.18
N ARG A 37 0.99 -8.27 -4.84
CA ARG A 37 2.12 -8.52 -5.75
C ARG A 37 1.68 -9.24 -7.02
N GLY A 38 0.83 -10.25 -6.88
CA GLY A 38 0.24 -10.96 -8.00
C GLY A 38 -0.60 -10.03 -8.88
N LYS A 39 -1.50 -9.24 -8.28
CA LYS A 39 -2.33 -8.25 -8.98
C LYS A 39 -1.49 -7.24 -9.76
N ARG A 40 -0.45 -6.67 -9.13
CA ARG A 40 0.45 -5.69 -9.74
C ARG A 40 1.22 -6.29 -10.91
N THR A 41 1.80 -7.49 -10.72
CA THR A 41 2.58 -8.15 -11.77
C THR A 41 1.71 -8.53 -12.96
N VAL A 42 0.47 -9.00 -12.73
CA VAL A 42 -0.47 -9.27 -13.84
C VAL A 42 -0.81 -7.98 -14.58
N ALA A 43 -1.11 -6.88 -13.90
CA ALA A 43 -1.39 -5.61 -14.55
C ALA A 43 -0.21 -5.15 -15.43
N LEU A 44 1.01 -5.16 -14.88
CA LEU A 44 2.22 -4.77 -15.62
C LEU A 44 2.49 -5.64 -16.85
N LEU A 45 2.26 -6.96 -16.76
CA LEU A 45 2.52 -7.90 -17.87
C LEU A 45 1.36 -8.03 -18.86
N HIS A 46 0.14 -7.68 -18.47
CA HIS A 46 -1.02 -7.76 -19.35
C HIS A 46 -1.11 -6.56 -20.27
N ASP A 47 -0.71 -5.38 -19.78
CA ASP A 47 -0.81 -4.12 -20.49
C ASP A 47 0.32 -3.91 -21.52
N ASP A 48 1.29 -4.82 -21.59
CA ASP A 48 2.46 -4.76 -22.49
C ASP A 48 2.74 -6.13 -23.13
N ASP A 49 2.55 -6.23 -24.44
CA ASP A 49 2.81 -7.44 -25.24
C ASP A 49 4.26 -7.50 -25.78
N SER A 50 5.10 -6.52 -25.42
CA SER A 50 6.42 -6.27 -26.00
C SER A 50 7.53 -6.05 -24.96
N VAL A 51 7.36 -6.58 -23.76
CA VAL A 51 8.29 -6.46 -22.61
C VAL A 51 9.75 -6.74 -23.03
N THR A 52 10.59 -5.72 -22.90
CA THR A 52 12.04 -5.81 -23.12
C THR A 52 12.77 -6.36 -21.88
N LEU A 53 14.09 -6.59 -22.01
CA LEU A 53 14.92 -6.93 -20.86
C LEU A 53 14.90 -5.83 -19.79
N ASP A 54 14.96 -4.57 -20.21
CA ASP A 54 14.96 -3.43 -19.29
C ASP A 54 13.59 -3.30 -18.60
N ASP A 55 12.49 -3.58 -19.31
CA ASP A 55 11.15 -3.65 -18.71
C ASP A 55 11.05 -4.74 -17.67
N ALA A 56 11.54 -5.95 -18.00
CA ALA A 56 11.55 -7.07 -17.08
C ALA A 56 12.35 -6.74 -15.80
N GLN A 57 13.50 -6.07 -15.94
CA GLN A 57 14.28 -5.61 -14.79
C GLN A 57 13.51 -4.58 -13.95
N ARG A 58 12.85 -3.60 -14.57
CA ARG A 58 12.03 -2.62 -13.85
C ARG A 58 10.87 -3.28 -13.10
N ILE A 59 10.16 -4.21 -13.74
CA ILE A 59 9.06 -4.96 -13.13
C ILE A 59 9.55 -5.73 -11.89
N THR A 60 10.74 -6.34 -11.94
CA THR A 60 11.28 -7.08 -10.78
C THR A 60 11.62 -6.20 -9.57
N MET A 61 11.80 -4.89 -9.81
CA MET A 61 12.13 -3.89 -8.79
C MET A 61 10.95 -2.94 -8.51
N ASP A 62 9.75 -3.24 -8.99
CA ASP A 62 8.55 -2.44 -8.76
C ASP A 62 8.16 -2.45 -7.28
N VAL A 63 8.13 -1.26 -6.68
CA VAL A 63 7.82 -1.04 -5.25
C VAL A 63 6.53 -0.24 -5.08
N TYR A 64 5.62 -0.38 -6.05
CA TYR A 64 4.36 0.35 -6.10
C TYR A 64 3.32 -0.28 -5.17
N ASP A 65 2.65 0.56 -4.37
CA ASP A 65 1.50 0.16 -3.57
C ASP A 65 0.20 0.27 -4.38
N ILE A 66 -0.39 -0.87 -4.73
CA ILE A 66 -1.64 -0.91 -5.49
C ILE A 66 -2.82 -0.26 -4.76
N LEU A 67 -2.70 -0.04 -3.45
CA LEU A 67 -3.72 0.61 -2.62
C LEU A 67 -3.44 2.09 -2.37
N ALA A 68 -2.34 2.65 -2.89
CA ALA A 68 -2.03 4.08 -2.77
C ALA A 68 -3.20 4.96 -3.23
N LYS A 69 -3.74 4.71 -4.44
CA LYS A 69 -4.84 5.52 -5.00
C LYS A 69 -6.16 5.39 -4.21
N PRO A 70 -6.65 4.19 -3.86
CA PRO A 70 -7.79 4.04 -2.95
C PRO A 70 -7.63 4.82 -1.62
N TRP A 71 -6.48 4.71 -0.97
CA TRP A 71 -6.23 5.43 0.29
C TRP A 71 -6.16 6.95 0.11
N GLN A 72 -5.50 7.42 -0.95
CA GLN A 72 -5.45 8.84 -1.29
C GLN A 72 -6.85 9.40 -1.55
N LYS A 73 -7.73 8.63 -2.22
CA LYS A 73 -9.13 9.02 -2.44
C LYS A 73 -9.88 9.21 -1.12
N GLU A 74 -9.77 8.27 -0.19
CA GLU A 74 -10.44 8.38 1.12
C GLU A 74 -9.85 9.50 1.98
N LEU A 75 -8.51 9.70 1.96
CA LEU A 75 -7.88 10.83 2.64
C LEU A 75 -8.37 12.17 2.08
N LYS A 76 -8.49 12.28 0.75
CA LYS A 76 -9.03 13.48 0.12
C LYS A 76 -10.48 13.72 0.55
N ALA A 77 -11.33 12.70 0.48
CA ALA A 77 -12.73 12.82 0.90
C ALA A 77 -12.85 13.24 2.38
N ALA A 78 -11.99 12.68 3.25
CA ALA A 78 -11.95 13.04 4.66
C ALA A 78 -11.53 14.50 4.87
N ARG A 79 -10.51 14.97 4.14
CA ARG A 79 -10.06 16.37 4.19
C ARG A 79 -11.12 17.36 3.71
N ASP A 80 -11.85 17.02 2.65
CA ASP A 80 -12.90 17.88 2.10
C ASP A 80 -14.05 18.10 3.13
N GLN A 81 -14.23 17.16 4.06
CA GLN A 81 -15.22 17.20 5.15
C GLN A 81 -14.62 17.68 6.49
N ALA A 82 -13.34 18.03 6.52
CA ALA A 82 -12.63 18.28 7.78
C ALA A 82 -13.01 19.61 8.44
N GLY A 83 -13.18 19.58 9.76
CA GLY A 83 -13.38 20.78 10.59
C GLY A 83 -12.13 21.68 10.67
N SER A 84 -12.28 22.85 11.31
CA SER A 84 -11.20 23.84 11.51
C SER A 84 -9.95 23.26 12.18
N LYS A 85 -10.13 22.32 13.14
CA LYS A 85 -9.03 21.59 13.81
C LYS A 85 -7.94 21.13 12.83
N TYR A 86 -8.33 20.61 11.68
CA TYR A 86 -7.40 20.11 10.67
C TYR A 86 -7.09 21.16 9.62
N ARG A 87 -8.09 21.92 9.16
CA ARG A 87 -7.91 22.92 8.10
C ARG A 87 -6.93 24.03 8.50
N ASP A 88 -6.96 24.44 9.76
CA ASP A 88 -6.15 25.55 10.28
C ASP A 88 -4.79 25.08 10.80
N ASN A 89 -4.55 23.76 10.87
CA ASN A 89 -3.27 23.18 11.27
C ASN A 89 -2.35 23.03 10.05
N ALA A 90 -1.38 23.94 9.92
CA ALA A 90 -0.44 23.98 8.80
C ALA A 90 0.39 22.69 8.66
N GLU A 91 0.83 22.09 9.75
CA GLU A 91 1.61 20.84 9.72
C GLU A 91 0.75 19.67 9.20
N PHE A 92 -0.48 19.57 9.68
CA PHE A 92 -1.44 18.57 9.20
C PHE A 92 -1.74 18.75 7.70
N GLN A 93 -1.94 19.99 7.24
CA GLN A 93 -2.18 20.27 5.83
C GLN A 93 -0.96 19.91 4.97
N ALA A 94 0.26 20.20 5.42
CA ALA A 94 1.49 19.83 4.72
C ALA A 94 1.64 18.30 4.62
N ALA A 95 1.50 17.60 5.75
CA ALA A 95 1.63 16.16 5.85
C ALA A 95 0.61 15.41 5.00
N SER A 96 -0.67 15.76 5.12
CA SER A 96 -1.73 15.14 4.34
C SER A 96 -1.64 15.46 2.85
N SER A 97 -1.14 16.65 2.47
CA SER A 97 -0.90 16.97 1.05
C SER A 97 0.27 16.20 0.47
N ALA A 98 1.32 15.94 1.25
CA ALA A 98 2.44 15.09 0.82
C ALA A 98 1.97 13.66 0.52
N ILE A 99 1.09 13.10 1.35
CA ILE A 99 0.48 11.78 1.07
C ILE A 99 -0.35 11.81 -0.22
N LEU A 100 -1.14 12.86 -0.46
CA LEU A 100 -1.94 12.98 -1.69
C LEU A 100 -1.09 13.18 -2.95
N ALA A 101 0.07 13.83 -2.83
CA ALA A 101 0.99 14.09 -3.93
C ALA A 101 1.93 12.91 -4.22
N TRP A 102 2.11 12.00 -3.26
CA TRP A 102 2.95 10.81 -3.42
C TRP A 102 2.48 9.94 -4.59
N ASP A 103 3.43 9.40 -5.33
CA ASP A 103 3.20 8.67 -6.57
C ASP A 103 2.81 7.20 -6.35
N GLY A 104 2.93 6.70 -5.12
CA GLY A 104 2.61 5.32 -4.75
C GLY A 104 3.83 4.40 -4.63
N HIS A 105 5.05 4.87 -4.90
CA HIS A 105 6.26 4.05 -4.80
C HIS A 105 6.97 4.21 -3.46
N PHE A 106 7.25 3.09 -2.80
CA PHE A 106 8.09 3.05 -1.60
C PHE A 106 9.58 3.13 -1.98
N THR A 107 10.04 4.29 -2.46
CA THR A 107 11.46 4.52 -2.75
C THR A 107 12.20 5.05 -1.52
N PRO A 108 13.52 4.81 -1.39
CA PRO A 108 14.33 5.30 -0.27
C PRO A 108 14.22 6.81 0.04
N ASP A 109 14.04 7.64 -0.98
CA ASP A 109 13.99 9.08 -0.90
C ASP A 109 12.57 9.63 -0.67
N ALA A 110 11.54 8.79 -0.80
CA ALA A 110 10.16 9.22 -0.57
C ALA A 110 9.95 9.63 0.90
N THR A 111 9.45 10.84 1.12
CA THR A 111 9.31 11.42 2.47
C THR A 111 7.90 11.31 3.05
N ALA A 112 6.91 10.92 2.24
CA ALA A 112 5.52 10.74 2.68
C ALA A 112 5.25 9.31 3.20
N THR A 113 6.10 8.35 2.84
CA THR A 113 5.84 6.90 2.96
C THR A 113 5.96 6.38 4.37
N VAL A 114 6.88 6.91 5.19
CA VAL A 114 6.97 6.56 6.62
C VAL A 114 5.68 6.93 7.34
N LEU A 115 5.24 8.18 7.17
CA LEU A 115 3.97 8.67 7.71
C LEU A 115 2.79 7.85 7.18
N TYR A 116 2.71 7.65 5.86
CA TYR A 116 1.65 6.89 5.22
C TYR A 116 1.56 5.46 5.77
N LYS A 117 2.69 4.74 5.86
CA LYS A 117 2.74 3.36 6.38
C LYS A 117 2.23 3.29 7.81
N PHE A 118 2.77 4.09 8.73
CA PHE A 118 2.40 4.00 10.14
C PHE A 118 0.96 4.46 10.40
N TRP A 119 0.50 5.49 9.67
CA TRP A 119 -0.89 5.91 9.71
C TRP A 119 -1.83 4.78 9.24
N ARG A 120 -1.51 4.15 8.11
CA ARG A 120 -2.27 3.04 7.54
C ARG A 120 -2.29 1.81 8.46
N LEU A 121 -1.16 1.46 9.10
CA LEU A 121 -1.11 0.40 10.12
C LEU A 121 -1.99 0.72 11.34
N LYS A 122 -2.02 1.97 11.81
CA LYS A 122 -2.93 2.39 12.89
C LYS A 122 -4.39 2.28 12.48
N CYS A 123 -4.74 2.78 11.29
CA CYS A 123 -6.08 2.64 10.74
C CYS A 123 -6.50 1.16 10.66
N GLY A 124 -5.64 0.28 10.16
CA GLY A 124 -5.91 -1.16 10.09
C GLY A 124 -6.14 -1.83 11.45
N LYS A 125 -5.51 -1.33 12.51
CA LYS A 125 -5.71 -1.85 13.88
C LYS A 125 -7.00 -1.37 14.53
N GLN A 126 -7.52 -0.21 14.12
CA GLN A 126 -8.60 0.48 14.85
C GLN A 126 -9.91 0.62 14.06
N LEU A 127 -9.87 0.49 12.74
CA LEU A 127 -11.00 0.81 11.86
C LEU A 127 -11.44 -0.41 11.06
N ASN A 128 -12.73 -0.44 10.72
CA ASN A 128 -13.26 -1.37 9.73
C ASN A 128 -12.99 -0.82 8.32
N LEU A 129 -12.01 -1.40 7.63
CA LEU A 129 -11.58 -0.97 6.29
C LEU A 129 -12.10 -1.85 5.16
N SER A 130 -12.95 -2.85 5.46
CA SER A 130 -13.48 -3.77 4.46
C SER A 130 -14.18 -3.10 3.25
N PRO A 131 -14.85 -1.92 3.37
CA PRO A 131 -15.38 -1.24 2.19
C PRO A 131 -14.29 -0.84 1.20
N LEU A 132 -13.14 -0.33 1.68
CA LEU A 132 -12.01 0.04 0.82
C LEU A 132 -11.50 -1.17 0.01
N GLY A 133 -11.43 -2.33 0.66
CA GLY A 133 -11.00 -3.59 0.04
C GLY A 133 -11.95 -4.13 -1.04
N THR A 134 -13.18 -3.63 -1.08
CA THR A 134 -14.20 -3.94 -2.10
C THR A 134 -14.47 -2.77 -3.04
N GLY A 135 -13.64 -1.72 -2.99
CA GLY A 135 -13.77 -0.51 -3.82
C GLY A 135 -14.94 0.41 -3.42
N GLN A 136 -15.56 0.16 -2.27
CA GLN A 136 -16.62 0.98 -1.72
C GLN A 136 -16.05 2.12 -0.87
N PRO A 137 -16.71 3.30 -0.82
CA PRO A 137 -16.27 4.39 0.03
C PRO A 137 -16.40 4.03 1.51
N LEU A 138 -15.55 4.63 2.35
CA LEU A 138 -15.67 4.47 3.80
C LEU A 138 -16.86 5.28 4.35
N ALA A 139 -17.32 4.95 5.56
CA ALA A 139 -18.29 5.78 6.26
C ALA A 139 -17.66 7.11 6.73
N GLU A 140 -18.46 8.14 6.96
CA GLU A 140 -17.97 9.46 7.37
C GLU A 140 -17.28 9.40 8.73
N GLU A 141 -17.80 8.62 9.67
CA GLU A 141 -17.23 8.43 11.01
C GLU A 141 -15.86 7.75 10.94
N VAL A 142 -15.71 6.80 10.01
CA VAL A 142 -14.42 6.13 9.75
C VAL A 142 -13.43 7.15 9.18
N ARG A 143 -13.83 7.95 8.20
CA ARG A 143 -13.00 9.02 7.63
C ARG A 143 -12.59 10.05 8.66
N SER A 144 -13.49 10.47 9.55
CA SER A 144 -13.18 11.40 10.63
C SER A 144 -12.10 10.82 11.54
N THR A 145 -12.26 9.56 11.96
CA THR A 145 -11.29 8.88 12.82
C THR A 145 -9.94 8.67 12.11
N MET A 146 -9.93 8.45 10.79
CA MET A 146 -8.69 8.40 10.01
C MET A 146 -7.88 9.70 10.09
N LEU A 147 -8.54 10.87 10.17
CA LEU A 147 -7.83 12.16 10.33
C LEU A 147 -7.24 12.30 11.73
N ASP A 148 -7.94 11.86 12.78
CA ASP A 148 -7.40 11.82 14.14
C ASP A 148 -6.15 10.94 14.20
N LEU A 149 -6.21 9.73 13.62
CA LEU A 149 -5.07 8.81 13.56
C LEU A 149 -3.91 9.37 12.73
N LEU A 150 -4.19 10.14 11.68
CA LEU A 150 -3.14 10.81 10.91
C LEU A 150 -2.44 11.87 11.77
N ALA A 151 -3.21 12.71 12.48
CA ALA A 151 -2.66 13.72 13.38
C ALA A 151 -1.80 13.09 14.48
N GLU A 152 -2.26 11.99 15.10
CA GLU A 152 -1.45 11.24 16.07
C GLU A 152 -0.15 10.70 15.48
N THR A 153 -0.18 10.22 14.23
CA THR A 153 1.01 9.66 13.56
C THR A 153 2.01 10.77 13.24
N ILE A 154 1.54 11.95 12.82
CA ILE A 154 2.38 13.14 12.62
C ILE A 154 3.11 13.46 13.93
N THR A 155 2.37 13.59 15.04
CA THR A 155 2.95 13.86 16.36
C THR A 155 4.00 12.82 16.74
N GLN A 156 3.68 11.53 16.61
CA GLN A 156 4.60 10.45 16.98
C GLN A 156 5.88 10.46 16.16
N LEU A 157 5.80 10.68 14.84
CA LEU A 157 7.00 10.76 14.01
C LEU A 157 7.81 12.02 14.30
N THR A 158 7.16 13.16 14.54
CA THR A 158 7.85 14.39 14.93
C THR A 158 8.55 14.23 16.28
N GLU A 159 7.95 13.56 17.26
CA GLU A 159 8.58 13.25 18.56
C GLU A 159 9.76 12.28 18.41
N GLN A 160 9.62 11.24 17.59
CA GLN A 160 10.63 10.19 17.45
C GLN A 160 11.82 10.60 16.57
N TYR A 161 11.58 11.34 15.49
CA TYR A 161 12.57 11.65 14.47
C TYR A 161 12.84 13.15 14.31
N GLY A 162 12.16 14.01 15.08
CA GLY A 162 12.23 15.46 14.96
C GLY A 162 11.44 16.05 13.79
N ARG A 163 10.84 15.20 12.94
CA ARG A 163 10.05 15.59 11.76
C ARG A 163 9.11 14.47 11.32
N TRP A 164 7.97 14.80 10.72
CA TRP A 164 7.04 13.81 10.15
C TRP A 164 7.45 13.31 8.76
N ASN A 165 8.20 14.11 7.99
CA ASN A 165 8.58 13.84 6.60
C ASN A 165 9.92 13.10 6.47
N VAL A 166 10.12 12.07 7.27
CA VAL A 166 11.34 11.24 7.26
C VAL A 166 11.43 10.48 5.94
N PRO A 167 12.57 10.53 5.21
CA PRO A 167 12.80 9.68 4.04
C PRO A 167 12.69 8.20 4.40
N TRP A 168 12.02 7.42 3.54
CA TRP A 168 11.82 5.99 3.73
C TRP A 168 13.09 5.23 4.10
N GLY A 169 14.18 5.48 3.37
CA GLY A 169 15.47 4.81 3.51
C GLY A 169 16.25 5.17 4.78
N GLU A 170 15.84 6.21 5.53
CA GLU A 170 16.37 6.46 6.88
C GLU A 170 15.80 5.48 7.91
N VAL A 171 14.60 4.93 7.64
CA VAL A 171 13.89 4.02 8.54
C VAL A 171 13.94 2.57 8.03
N HIS A 172 13.76 2.38 6.72
CA HIS A 172 13.68 1.09 6.06
C HIS A 172 15.00 0.72 5.39
N VAL A 173 15.79 -0.07 6.10
CA VAL A 173 17.14 -0.44 5.73
C VAL A 173 17.36 -1.95 5.80
N VAL A 174 18.24 -2.46 4.96
CA VAL A 174 18.79 -3.81 5.09
C VAL A 174 20.14 -3.73 5.79
N GLY A 175 20.28 -4.45 6.90
CA GLY A 175 21.52 -4.54 7.67
C GLY A 175 22.38 -5.74 7.26
N ARG A 176 23.66 -5.52 6.95
CA ARG A 176 24.64 -6.61 6.77
C ARG A 176 26.01 -6.19 7.30
N ALA A 177 26.58 -7.02 8.20
CA ALA A 177 27.90 -6.80 8.79
C ALA A 177 28.10 -5.39 9.38
N GLY A 178 27.10 -4.90 10.13
CA GLY A 178 27.13 -3.58 10.77
C GLY A 178 26.92 -2.39 9.82
N LYS A 179 26.65 -2.65 8.53
CA LYS A 179 26.28 -1.63 7.54
C LYS A 179 24.79 -1.68 7.27
N TYR A 180 24.20 -0.51 7.05
CA TYR A 180 22.78 -0.36 6.73
C TYR A 180 22.64 0.26 5.35
N PHE A 181 21.81 -0.34 4.51
CA PHE A 181 21.58 0.08 3.14
C PHE A 181 20.11 0.47 2.98
N PRO A 182 19.79 1.70 2.54
CA PRO A 182 18.42 2.09 2.31
C PRO A 182 17.84 1.29 1.14
N VAL A 183 16.62 0.76 1.32
CA VAL A 183 15.95 -0.04 0.29
C VAL A 183 14.52 0.42 0.10
N GLY A 184 13.99 0.18 -1.11
CA GLY A 184 12.58 0.38 -1.40
C GLY A 184 11.72 -0.81 -1.02
N GLY A 185 10.42 -0.68 -1.26
CA GLY A 185 9.42 -1.69 -0.94
C GLY A 185 8.88 -1.55 0.48
N ALA A 186 7.76 -2.20 0.76
CA ALA A 186 7.13 -2.19 2.07
C ALA A 186 6.38 -3.49 2.33
N ASP A 187 6.17 -3.77 3.61
CA ASP A 187 5.33 -4.83 4.15
C ASP A 187 4.29 -4.25 5.12
N PHE A 188 3.13 -4.89 5.17
CA PHE A 188 2.05 -4.56 6.11
C PHE A 188 1.60 -5.85 6.78
N ASP A 189 1.43 -5.83 8.11
CA ASP A 189 1.23 -7.03 8.92
C ASP A 189 -0.08 -7.04 9.74
N SER A 190 -0.87 -5.97 9.65
CA SER A 190 -2.06 -5.78 10.48
C SER A 190 -3.22 -5.19 9.68
N GLY A 191 -4.45 -5.42 10.14
CA GLY A 191 -5.69 -4.91 9.53
C GLY A 191 -6.34 -5.84 8.50
N ASP A 192 -7.30 -5.29 7.74
CA ASP A 192 -8.02 -6.00 6.69
C ASP A 192 -7.08 -6.38 5.52
N LYS A 193 -7.14 -7.63 5.05
CA LYS A 193 -6.22 -8.16 4.03
C LYS A 193 -6.36 -7.53 2.66
N THR A 194 -7.54 -7.08 2.27
CA THR A 194 -7.79 -6.51 0.94
C THR A 194 -7.66 -5.00 0.94
N ALA A 195 -7.79 -4.35 2.11
CA ALA A 195 -7.66 -2.91 2.28
C ALA A 195 -6.31 -2.45 2.86
N ASN A 196 -5.59 -3.30 3.59
CA ASN A 196 -4.41 -2.90 4.35
C ASN A 196 -3.10 -3.60 3.97
N PHE A 197 -3.16 -4.73 3.30
CA PHE A 197 -1.95 -5.41 2.83
C PHE A 197 -1.66 -4.98 1.39
N SER A 198 -0.42 -4.52 1.14
CA SER A 198 0.15 -4.29 -0.19
C SER A 198 1.26 -5.28 -0.50
#